data_AF-A0A4U5M0M3-F1
#
_entry.id   AF-A0A4U5M0M3-F1
#
_cell.length_a   1.000
_cell.length_b   1.000
_cell.length_c   1.000
_cell.angle_alpha   90.00
_cell.angle_beta   90.00
_cell.angle_gamma   90.00
#
_symmetry.space_group_name_H-M   'P 1'
#
loop_
_entity.id
_entity.type
_entity.pdbx_description
1 polymer ?
#
loop_
_entity_poly.entity_id
_entity_poly.type
_entity_poly.pdbx_seq_one_letter_code
_entity_poly.pdbx_strand_id
1 'polypeptide(L)'
;MQRKVPTEIIQQHGRDIDFHLKQHQTEYSPQGTPFGGQGRSLLSENEAKPNVTLNPTQATGPRDEKQERQRTAQANVGVNEEEPVTRVSVRMPDGENVEMRFNHTHRVADVRSYVVTANPRYATVEFQFAGGFPVKPIADEQATLKDAGLLNTKVILKVAKN
;
A
#
# COMPACT_ATOMS: atom_id res chain seq x y z
N MET A 1 -16.42 41.33 27.95
CA MET A 1 -16.71 39.87 27.87
C MET A 1 -16.05 39.19 29.05
N GLN A 2 -16.83 38.59 29.95
CA GLN A 2 -16.35 37.98 31.19
C GLN A 2 -15.54 36.72 30.88
N ARG A 3 -14.25 36.72 31.18
CA ARG A 3 -13.39 35.55 31.05
C ARG A 3 -13.60 34.67 32.28
N LYS A 4 -14.53 33.71 32.20
CA LYS A 4 -14.74 32.72 33.26
C LYS A 4 -13.62 31.68 33.19
N VAL A 5 -13.04 31.35 34.34
CA VAL A 5 -12.02 30.29 34.47
C VAL A 5 -12.67 28.97 34.05
N PRO A 6 -12.06 28.21 33.12
CA PRO A 6 -12.56 26.89 32.76
C PRO A 6 -12.62 25.96 33.97
N THR A 7 -13.77 25.30 34.16
CA THR A 7 -14.06 24.46 35.33
C THR A 7 -13.08 23.29 35.48
N GLU A 8 -12.46 22.87 34.38
CA GLU A 8 -11.46 21.79 34.32
C GLU A 8 -10.24 22.09 35.19
N ILE A 9 -9.82 23.36 35.28
CA ILE A 9 -8.64 23.74 36.07
C ILE A 9 -8.97 23.84 37.56
N ILE A 10 -10.19 24.27 37.90
CA ILE A 10 -10.68 24.34 39.29
C ILE A 10 -10.76 22.94 39.91
N GLN A 11 -11.11 21.94 39.10
CA GLN A 11 -11.21 20.53 39.52
C GLN A 11 -9.83 19.93 39.83
N GLN A 12 -8.78 20.34 39.11
CA GLN A 12 -7.44 19.74 39.24
C GLN A 12 -6.56 20.43 40.29
N HIS A 13 -6.69 21.74 40.47
CA HIS A 13 -5.72 22.52 41.26
C HIS A 13 -6.33 23.34 42.41
N GLY A 14 -7.64 23.21 42.65
CA GLY A 14 -8.33 23.93 43.73
C GLY A 14 -8.74 25.35 43.35
N ARG A 15 -9.44 26.04 44.26
CA ARG A 15 -10.09 27.35 43.99
C ARG A 15 -9.16 28.55 44.10
N ASP A 16 -7.94 28.38 44.61
CA ASP A 16 -7.00 29.46 44.89
C ASP A 16 -5.79 29.33 43.95
N ILE A 17 -5.90 29.93 42.75
CA ILE A 17 -4.85 29.92 41.74
C ILE A 17 -4.81 31.29 41.08
N ASP A 18 -3.64 31.91 41.07
CA ASP A 18 -3.41 33.21 40.45
C ASP A 18 -3.17 33.03 38.93
N PHE A 19 -4.16 33.42 38.11
CA PHE A 19 -4.10 33.26 36.65
C PHE A 19 -3.76 34.56 35.94
N HIS A 20 -2.58 34.60 35.33
CA HIS A 20 -2.21 35.66 34.39
C HIS A 20 -2.47 35.22 32.94
N LEU A 21 -3.70 35.44 32.46
CA LEU A 21 -4.04 35.17 31.06
C LEU A 21 -3.46 36.26 30.14
N LYS A 22 -2.32 35.99 29.51
CA LYS A 22 -1.79 36.83 28.44
C LYS A 22 -2.33 36.36 27.10
N GLN A 23 -3.17 37.18 26.48
CA GLN A 23 -3.63 36.98 25.11
C GLN A 23 -2.53 37.44 24.15
N HIS A 24 -1.72 36.50 23.64
CA HIS A 24 -0.83 36.80 22.51
C HIS A 24 -1.68 37.03 21.25
N GLN A 25 -1.70 38.27 20.75
CA GLN A 25 -2.31 38.61 19.45
C GLN A 25 -1.33 38.45 18.27
N THR A 26 -0.17 37.84 18.50
CA THR A 26 0.80 37.59 17.44
C THR A 26 0.33 36.40 16.62
N GLU A 27 0.19 36.62 15.31
CA GLU A 27 -0.10 35.57 14.33
C GLU A 27 0.98 34.48 14.43
N TYR A 28 0.54 33.22 14.53
CA TYR A 28 1.44 32.08 14.66
C TYR A 28 2.20 31.88 13.34
N SER A 29 3.49 32.23 13.34
CA SER A 29 4.39 31.94 12.23
C SER A 29 5.20 30.67 12.55
N PRO A 30 4.97 29.54 11.86
CA PRO A 30 5.77 28.34 12.07
C PRO A 30 7.21 28.66 11.65
N GLN A 31 8.15 28.62 12.61
CA GLN A 31 9.56 28.86 12.34
C GLN A 31 10.17 27.69 11.56
N GLY A 32 10.17 27.81 10.24
CA GLY A 32 10.89 26.96 9.29
C GLY A 32 10.43 25.50 9.26
N THR A 33 10.56 24.85 8.11
CA THR A 33 10.37 23.40 8.02
C THR A 33 11.65 22.73 8.52
N PRO A 34 11.67 22.05 9.68
CA PRO A 34 12.84 21.25 10.05
C PRO A 34 12.98 20.09 9.05
N PHE A 35 14.22 19.73 8.71
CA PHE A 35 14.61 18.64 7.79
C PHE A 35 14.37 18.90 6.29
N GLY A 36 14.73 20.09 5.80
CA GLY A 36 14.88 20.35 4.36
C GLY A 36 16.21 19.81 3.81
N GLY A 37 16.17 18.65 3.18
CA GLY A 37 17.32 18.08 2.46
C GLY A 37 16.90 16.96 1.52
N GLN A 38 17.48 16.91 0.32
CA GLN A 38 17.25 15.81 -0.62
C GLN A 38 18.07 14.59 -0.16
N GLY A 39 17.41 13.52 0.26
CA GLY A 39 18.08 12.31 0.78
C GLY A 39 18.87 11.58 -0.30
N ARG A 40 20.13 11.23 -0.01
CA ARG A 40 20.97 10.34 -0.84
C ARG A 40 21.04 8.97 -0.16
N SER A 41 20.68 7.92 -0.88
CA SER A 41 20.77 6.55 -0.35
C SER A 41 22.22 6.05 -0.42
N LEU A 42 22.72 5.49 0.69
CA LEU A 42 24.10 5.01 0.86
C LEU A 42 24.45 3.75 0.03
N LEU A 43 23.50 3.24 -0.75
CA LEU A 43 23.69 2.14 -1.71
C LEU A 43 24.07 2.63 -3.12
N SER A 44 24.29 3.95 -3.30
CA SER A 44 24.84 4.49 -4.54
C SER A 44 26.35 4.21 -4.58
N GLU A 45 26.70 2.96 -4.84
CA GLU A 45 28.06 2.59 -5.22
C GLU A 45 28.49 3.46 -6.41
N ASN A 46 29.69 4.03 -6.29
CA ASN A 46 30.35 4.88 -7.27
C ASN A 46 30.19 4.40 -8.72
N GLU A 47 29.65 5.25 -9.59
CA GLU A 47 30.34 5.62 -10.84
C GLU A 47 30.01 7.08 -11.18
N ALA A 48 30.95 7.97 -10.86
CA ALA A 48 31.01 9.30 -11.42
C ALA A 48 31.46 9.20 -12.89
N LYS A 49 30.59 9.56 -13.85
CA LYS A 49 30.99 10.03 -15.18
C LYS A 49 30.13 11.25 -15.59
N PRO A 50 30.73 12.29 -16.19
CA PRO A 50 30.05 13.56 -16.44
C PRO A 50 29.28 13.55 -17.78
N ASN A 51 28.14 14.25 -17.76
CA ASN A 51 27.50 14.96 -18.88
C ASN A 51 27.14 14.18 -20.16
N VAL A 52 25.84 13.87 -20.33
CA VAL A 52 25.17 13.92 -21.64
C VAL A 52 23.74 14.44 -21.47
N THR A 53 23.52 15.65 -21.99
CA THR A 53 22.35 16.14 -22.74
C THR A 53 20.95 15.68 -22.36
N LEU A 54 20.14 16.69 -22.05
CA LEU A 54 18.69 16.71 -21.90
C LEU A 54 17.96 15.85 -22.96
N ASN A 55 17.39 14.72 -22.52
CA ASN A 55 16.25 14.06 -23.16
C ASN A 55 15.39 13.42 -22.06
N PRO A 56 14.07 13.71 -21.96
CA PRO A 56 13.21 13.09 -20.96
C PRO A 56 12.80 11.69 -21.44
N THR A 57 13.65 10.70 -21.21
CA THR A 57 13.29 9.29 -21.38
C THR A 57 13.52 8.56 -20.05
N GLN A 58 12.46 8.59 -19.24
CA GLN A 58 12.10 7.69 -18.14
C GLN A 58 13.22 6.75 -17.64
N ALA A 59 13.95 7.22 -16.62
CA ALA A 59 14.73 6.34 -15.77
C ALA A 59 13.77 5.62 -14.80
N THR A 60 13.38 4.40 -15.13
CA THR A 60 12.61 3.53 -14.23
C THR A 60 13.53 2.99 -13.14
N GLY A 61 13.26 3.33 -11.88
CA GLY A 61 13.85 2.60 -10.76
C GLY A 61 13.25 1.19 -10.69
N PRO A 62 13.80 0.28 -9.85
CA PRO A 62 13.23 -1.07 -9.65
C PRO A 62 11.77 -1.06 -9.19
N ARG A 63 11.28 0.09 -8.68
CA ARG A 63 9.89 0.32 -8.29
C ARG A 63 8.97 0.56 -9.48
N ASP A 64 9.44 1.29 -10.50
CA ASP A 64 8.69 1.57 -11.72
C ASP A 64 8.56 0.31 -12.58
N GLU A 65 9.62 -0.50 -12.70
CA GLU A 65 9.56 -1.77 -13.44
C GLU A 65 8.58 -2.78 -12.82
N LYS A 66 8.41 -2.73 -11.51
CA LYS A 66 7.46 -3.60 -10.79
C LYS A 66 6.02 -3.14 -10.98
N GLN A 67 5.78 -1.83 -10.97
CA GLN A 67 4.47 -1.26 -11.28
C GLN A 67 4.08 -1.49 -12.74
N GLU A 68 5.03 -1.38 -13.67
CA GLU A 68 4.75 -1.66 -15.08
C GLU A 68 4.36 -3.13 -15.27
N ARG A 69 5.12 -4.08 -14.68
CA ARG A 69 4.75 -5.52 -14.68
C ARG A 69 3.36 -5.78 -14.11
N GLN A 70 2.98 -5.10 -13.03
CA GLN A 70 1.63 -5.18 -12.46
C GLN A 70 0.56 -4.64 -13.41
N ARG A 71 0.83 -3.54 -14.13
CA ARG A 71 -0.08 -3.00 -15.15
C ARG A 71 -0.22 -3.96 -16.34
N THR A 72 0.89 -4.50 -16.85
CA THR A 72 0.85 -5.47 -17.94
C THR A 72 0.11 -6.74 -17.53
N ALA A 73 0.33 -7.22 -16.30
CA ALA A 73 -0.41 -8.36 -15.75
C ALA A 73 -1.91 -8.04 -15.62
N GLN A 74 -2.27 -6.83 -15.19
CA GLN A 74 -3.66 -6.39 -15.05
C GLN A 74 -4.35 -6.27 -16.42
N ALA A 75 -3.63 -5.82 -17.44
CA ALA A 75 -4.12 -5.75 -18.81
C ALA A 75 -4.35 -7.15 -19.42
N ASN A 76 -3.50 -8.13 -19.09
CA ASN A 76 -3.67 -9.52 -19.56
C ASN A 76 -4.94 -10.18 -19.01
N VAL A 77 -5.39 -9.80 -17.82
CA VAL A 77 -6.60 -10.34 -17.20
C VAL A 77 -7.87 -9.85 -17.90
N GLY A 78 -7.85 -8.66 -18.52
CA GLY A 78 -9.00 -8.11 -19.26
C GLY A 78 -10.25 -7.92 -18.40
N VAL A 79 -10.32 -6.81 -17.66
CA VAL A 79 -11.48 -6.50 -16.80
C VAL A 79 -12.60 -5.89 -17.65
N ASN A 80 -13.79 -6.50 -17.66
CA ASN A 80 -14.98 -5.90 -18.28
C ASN A 80 -15.74 -5.05 -17.26
N GLU A 81 -15.89 -3.75 -17.53
CA GLU A 81 -16.59 -2.81 -16.65
C GLU A 81 -18.13 -2.97 -16.64
N GLU A 82 -18.68 -3.76 -17.57
CA GLU A 82 -20.11 -4.07 -17.67
C GLU A 82 -20.55 -5.16 -16.68
N GLU A 83 -19.59 -5.93 -16.15
CA GLU A 83 -19.82 -6.99 -15.17
C GLU A 83 -19.44 -6.52 -13.76
N PRO A 84 -19.95 -7.18 -12.69
CA PRO A 84 -19.55 -6.85 -11.33
C PRO A 84 -18.05 -7.08 -11.12
N VAL A 85 -17.32 -5.98 -10.92
CA VAL A 85 -15.89 -5.95 -10.64
C VAL A 85 -15.66 -6.10 -9.14
N THR A 86 -14.70 -6.96 -8.80
CA THR A 86 -14.16 -7.15 -7.46
C THR A 86 -12.69 -6.78 -7.38
N ARG A 87 -12.25 -6.39 -6.19
CA ARG A 87 -10.87 -6.00 -5.89
C ARG A 87 -10.27 -7.02 -4.95
N VAL A 88 -9.21 -7.69 -5.38
CA VAL A 88 -8.52 -8.69 -4.57
C VAL A 88 -7.16 -8.13 -4.19
N SER A 89 -6.81 -8.22 -2.91
CA SER A 89 -5.48 -7.85 -2.44
C SER A 89 -4.74 -9.09 -1.99
N VAL A 90 -3.63 -9.41 -2.65
CA VAL A 90 -2.77 -10.53 -2.30
C VAL A 90 -1.62 -10.04 -1.43
N ARG A 91 -1.53 -10.56 -0.21
CA ARG A 91 -0.40 -10.41 0.69
C ARG A 91 0.68 -11.40 0.29
N MET A 92 1.82 -10.89 -0.14
CA MET A 92 3.00 -11.69 -0.43
C MET A 92 3.75 -12.08 0.85
N PRO A 93 4.52 -13.18 0.85
CA PRO A 93 5.34 -13.60 2.00
C PRO A 93 6.41 -12.55 2.37
N ASP A 94 6.88 -11.76 1.42
CA ASP A 94 7.83 -10.66 1.62
C ASP A 94 7.19 -9.44 2.33
N GLY A 95 5.90 -9.50 2.64
CA GLY A 95 5.18 -8.44 3.34
C GLY A 95 4.66 -7.32 2.42
N GLU A 96 4.79 -7.47 1.11
CA GLU A 96 4.14 -6.58 0.15
C GLU A 96 2.66 -6.94 -0.03
N ASN A 97 1.81 -5.96 -0.32
CA ASN A 97 0.45 -6.22 -0.81
C ASN A 97 0.40 -5.87 -2.30
N VAL A 98 -0.04 -6.82 -3.11
CA VAL A 98 -0.31 -6.60 -4.53
C VAL A 98 -1.80 -6.56 -4.71
N GLU A 99 -2.27 -5.48 -5.34
CA GLU A 99 -3.68 -5.24 -5.56
C GLU A 99 -4.06 -5.42 -7.02
N MET A 100 -5.18 -6.07 -7.23
CA MET A 100 -5.64 -6.51 -8.53
C MET A 100 -7.15 -6.40 -8.63
N ARG A 101 -7.63 -6.11 -9.84
CA ARG A 101 -9.06 -5.99 -10.17
C ARG A 101 -9.47 -7.18 -11.05
N PHE A 102 -10.59 -7.81 -10.74
CA PHE A 102 -11.13 -8.92 -11.52
C PHE A 102 -12.64 -8.82 -11.55
N ASN A 103 -13.28 -9.45 -12.53
CA ASN A 103 -14.71 -9.74 -12.50
C ASN A 103 -15.03 -10.97 -11.63
N HIS A 104 -16.28 -11.10 -11.21
CA HIS A 104 -16.74 -12.26 -10.43
C HIS A 104 -16.63 -13.61 -11.18
N THR A 105 -16.52 -13.56 -12.51
CA THR A 105 -16.43 -14.70 -13.42
C THR A 105 -15.02 -15.28 -13.54
N HIS A 106 -13.98 -14.55 -13.11
CA HIS A 106 -12.60 -15.03 -13.17
C HIS A 106 -12.33 -16.16 -12.17
N ARG A 107 -11.29 -16.93 -12.50
CA ARG A 107 -10.85 -18.08 -11.73
C ARG A 107 -9.65 -17.73 -10.86
N VAL A 108 -9.41 -18.55 -9.85
CA VAL A 108 -8.20 -18.46 -9.03
C VAL A 108 -6.93 -18.69 -9.87
N ALA A 109 -7.01 -19.45 -10.97
CA ALA A 109 -5.92 -19.61 -11.94
C ALA A 109 -5.47 -18.28 -12.59
N ASP A 110 -6.40 -17.35 -12.84
CA ASP A 110 -6.08 -16.03 -13.41
C ASP A 110 -5.30 -15.19 -12.41
N VAL A 111 -5.68 -15.27 -11.13
CA VAL A 111 -4.95 -14.64 -10.01
C VAL A 111 -3.53 -15.20 -9.90
N ARG A 112 -3.37 -16.52 -10.06
CA ARG A 112 -2.05 -17.17 -10.06
C ARG A 112 -1.17 -16.64 -11.19
N SER A 113 -1.72 -16.59 -12.40
CA SER A 113 -1.03 -16.08 -13.59
C SER A 113 -0.65 -14.61 -13.45
N TYR A 114 -1.52 -13.80 -12.84
CA TYR A 114 -1.23 -12.41 -12.50
C TYR A 114 -0.04 -12.29 -11.54
N VAL A 115 -0.02 -13.06 -10.45
CA VAL A 115 1.07 -13.02 -9.47
C VAL A 115 2.41 -13.44 -10.08
N VAL A 116 2.40 -14.47 -10.93
CA VAL A 116 3.60 -14.95 -11.64
C VAL A 116 4.12 -13.90 -12.63
N THR A 117 3.23 -13.21 -13.33
CA THR A 117 3.60 -12.13 -14.26
C THR A 117 4.13 -10.90 -13.52
N ALA A 118 3.48 -10.52 -12.42
CA ALA A 118 3.90 -9.40 -11.59
C ALA A 118 5.24 -9.65 -10.89
N ASN A 119 5.48 -10.90 -10.47
CA ASN A 119 6.69 -11.32 -9.77
C ASN A 119 7.15 -12.69 -10.27
N PRO A 120 8.07 -12.74 -11.25
CA PRO A 120 8.55 -13.99 -11.83
C PRO A 120 9.29 -14.90 -10.82
N ARG A 121 9.65 -14.40 -9.64
CA ARG A 121 10.28 -15.21 -8.57
C ARG A 121 9.35 -16.32 -8.06
N TYR A 122 8.04 -16.10 -8.09
CA TYR A 122 7.07 -17.12 -7.68
C TYR A 122 6.73 -18.10 -8.81
N ALA A 123 7.25 -17.91 -10.03
CA ALA A 123 7.05 -18.88 -11.11
C ALA A 123 7.68 -20.25 -10.79
N THR A 124 8.80 -20.25 -10.06
CA THR A 124 9.57 -21.45 -9.73
C THR A 124 9.18 -22.06 -8.38
N VAL A 125 8.33 -21.40 -7.60
CA VAL A 125 7.99 -21.80 -6.22
C VAL A 125 6.55 -22.28 -6.17
N GLU A 126 6.31 -23.40 -5.52
CA GLU A 126 4.95 -23.84 -5.22
C GLU A 126 4.37 -23.00 -4.07
N PHE A 127 3.21 -22.40 -4.31
CA PHE A 127 2.51 -21.58 -3.33
C PHE A 127 1.01 -21.86 -3.37
N GLN A 128 0.37 -21.61 -2.24
CA GLN A 128 -1.07 -21.74 -2.06
C GLN A 128 -1.66 -20.42 -1.57
N PHE A 129 -2.86 -20.11 -2.05
CA PHE A 129 -3.64 -18.99 -1.54
C PHE A 129 -4.41 -19.40 -0.30
N ALA A 130 -4.38 -18.57 0.74
CA ALA A 130 -5.21 -18.72 1.93
C ALA A 130 -6.06 -17.46 2.08
N GLY A 131 -7.37 -17.60 2.06
CA GLY A 131 -8.30 -16.48 2.05
C GLY A 131 -9.70 -16.89 2.52
N GLY A 132 -10.60 -15.92 2.53
CA GLY A 132 -11.96 -16.09 3.05
C GLY A 132 -12.03 -16.01 4.58
N PHE A 133 -13.25 -15.86 5.10
CA PHE A 133 -13.52 -15.95 6.53
C PHE A 133 -14.48 -17.12 6.77
N PRO A 134 -14.11 -18.11 7.58
CA PRO A 134 -12.80 -18.32 8.23
C PRO A 134 -11.67 -18.60 7.22
N VAL A 135 -10.42 -18.29 7.58
CA VAL A 135 -9.26 -18.41 6.68
C VAL A 135 -9.08 -19.87 6.25
N LYS A 136 -9.46 -20.18 5.02
CA LYS A 136 -9.36 -21.52 4.43
C LYS A 136 -8.25 -21.53 3.38
N PRO A 137 -7.44 -22.61 3.31
CA PRO A 137 -6.56 -22.82 2.17
C PRO A 137 -7.40 -23.07 0.91
N ILE A 138 -7.11 -22.33 -0.16
CA ILE A 138 -7.76 -22.42 -1.46
C ILE A 138 -6.77 -23.14 -2.39
N ALA A 139 -7.03 -24.43 -2.62
CA ALA A 139 -6.27 -25.24 -3.58
C ALA A 139 -6.94 -25.28 -4.96
N ASP A 140 -8.24 -24.99 -5.03
CA ASP A 140 -9.01 -25.09 -6.27
C ASP A 140 -8.72 -23.92 -7.20
N GLU A 141 -7.84 -24.15 -8.18
CA GLU A 141 -7.49 -23.18 -9.23
C GLU A 141 -8.64 -22.92 -10.20
N GLN A 142 -9.58 -23.87 -10.31
CA GLN A 142 -10.74 -23.79 -11.18
C GLN A 142 -11.95 -23.11 -10.52
N ALA A 143 -11.91 -22.87 -9.22
CA ALA A 143 -12.98 -22.17 -8.52
C ALA A 143 -13.05 -20.71 -8.98
N THR A 144 -14.27 -20.19 -9.07
CA THR A 144 -14.49 -18.76 -9.35
C THR A 144 -14.22 -17.94 -8.10
N LEU A 145 -13.86 -16.66 -8.28
CA LEU A 145 -13.66 -15.74 -7.16
C LEU A 145 -14.90 -15.63 -6.26
N LYS A 146 -16.10 -15.77 -6.83
CA LYS A 146 -17.36 -15.80 -6.08
C LYS A 146 -17.49 -17.05 -5.21
N ASP A 147 -17.25 -18.23 -5.78
CA ASP A 147 -17.38 -19.52 -5.08
C ASP A 147 -16.35 -19.66 -3.96
N ALA A 148 -15.13 -19.19 -4.22
CA ALA A 148 -14.04 -19.15 -3.25
C ALA A 148 -14.25 -18.11 -2.12
N GLY A 149 -15.32 -17.31 -2.18
CA GLY A 149 -15.58 -16.25 -1.19
C GLY A 149 -14.52 -15.15 -1.19
N LEU A 150 -13.91 -14.91 -2.35
CA LEU A 150 -12.78 -13.98 -2.51
C LEU A 150 -13.17 -12.58 -2.98
N LEU A 151 -14.44 -12.22 -2.84
CA LEU A 151 -14.95 -10.92 -3.25
C LEU A 151 -14.48 -9.83 -2.28
N ASN A 152 -13.82 -8.81 -2.82
CA ASN A 152 -13.37 -7.62 -2.08
C ASN A 152 -12.52 -7.97 -0.85
N THR A 153 -11.80 -9.08 -0.92
CA THR A 153 -11.08 -9.64 0.22
C THR A 153 -9.58 -9.57 0.07
N LYS A 154 -8.93 -9.77 1.20
CA LYS A 154 -7.48 -9.94 1.28
C LYS A 154 -7.15 -11.42 1.33
N VAL A 155 -6.26 -11.83 0.43
CA VAL A 155 -5.77 -13.21 0.32
C VAL A 155 -4.30 -13.22 0.72
N ILE A 156 -3.85 -14.28 1.37
CA ILE A 156 -2.46 -14.47 1.77
C ILE A 156 -1.86 -15.52 0.86
N LEU A 157 -0.73 -15.20 0.24
CA LEU A 157 0.08 -16.17 -0.49
C LEU A 157 1.01 -16.87 0.51
N LYS A 158 0.83 -18.19 0.65
CA LYS A 158 1.70 -19.04 1.46
C LYS A 158 2.59 -19.85 0.53
N VAL A 159 3.89 -19.62 0.61
CA VAL A 159 4.89 -20.48 -0.05
C VAL A 159 5.05 -21.76 0.76
N ALA A 160 5.11 -22.93 0.09
CA ALA A 160 5.47 -24.17 0.76
C ALA A 160 6.95 -24.08 1.15
N LYS A 161 7.27 -24.30 2.44
CA LYS A 161 8.66 -24.49 2.86
C LYS A 161 9.08 -25.88 2.42
N ASN A 162 10.01 -25.94 1.46
CA ASN A 162 10.78 -27.15 1.18
C ASN A 162 12.03 -27.20 2.06
#